data_AF-A0A061BJ81-F1
#
_entry.id   AF-A0A061BJ81-F1
#
_cell.length_a   1.000
_cell.length_b   1.000
_cell.length_c   1.000
_cell.angle_alpha   90.00
_cell.angle_beta   90.00
_cell.angle_gamma   90.00
#
_symmetry.space_group_name_H-M   'P 1'
#
loop_
_entity.id
_entity.type
_entity.pdbx_description
1 polymer ?
#
loop_
_entity_poly.entity_id
_entity_poly.type
_entity_poly.pdbx_seq_one_letter_code
_entity_poly.pdbx_strand_id
1 'polypeptide(L)'
;SHVIKDAFEASIVGSSIGLYKQPSSFTKVLSNAYGSRESTHARESHPISTRADLLSLAKKESCIYSISDNVHCAPYLSSVCSDFYHYLAIKHADLYLSWAVYLPWTLYKYLKSLLDAFCNISCKDWECSRCTHGDKCKPGKHGVGYSCTCKALVHCRGVMSTFYSYGFAFGNPQTLLATDGRRYCHSFYNQLNNVLNSVCFKDLLQKCDEFIFTIRQPFIWLNVALWSLSLFYLICVMVGRLDVLHIRSHLRTPSSHRITAQSLLAAAQVGRLAKISYLQP
;
A
#
# COMPACT_ATOMS: atom_id res chain seq x y z
N SER A 1 -23.63 2.78 -22.35
CA SER A 1 -23.41 2.90 -20.89
C SER A 1 -22.82 1.60 -20.39
N HIS A 2 -21.80 1.64 -19.54
CA HIS A 2 -21.16 0.43 -19.01
C HIS A 2 -21.63 0.29 -17.56
N VAL A 3 -22.68 -0.50 -17.33
CA VAL A 3 -23.44 -0.54 -16.06
C VAL A 3 -22.55 -0.67 -14.82
N ILE A 4 -21.50 -1.49 -14.90
CA ILE A 4 -20.53 -1.69 -13.80
C ILE A 4 -19.69 -0.43 -13.55
N LYS A 5 -19.29 0.27 -14.61
CA LYS A 5 -18.49 1.50 -14.50
C LYS A 5 -19.32 2.59 -13.84
N ASP A 6 -20.56 2.76 -14.28
CA ASP A 6 -21.47 3.78 -13.75
C ASP A 6 -21.76 3.52 -12.25
N ALA A 7 -21.95 2.26 -11.86
CA ALA A 7 -22.09 1.86 -10.46
C ALA A 7 -20.83 2.13 -9.62
N PHE A 8 -19.64 1.86 -10.17
CA PHE A 8 -18.36 2.17 -9.51
C PHE A 8 -18.16 3.68 -9.34
N GLU A 9 -18.47 4.48 -10.36
CA GLU A 9 -18.35 5.94 -10.27
C GLU A 9 -19.31 6.53 -9.23
N ALA A 10 -20.54 6.03 -9.17
CA ALA A 10 -21.50 6.41 -8.13
C ALA A 10 -21.00 6.03 -6.72
N SER A 11 -20.45 4.82 -6.55
CA SER A 11 -19.86 4.35 -5.29
C SER A 11 -18.67 5.21 -4.84
N ILE A 12 -17.83 5.65 -5.77
CA ILE A 12 -16.70 6.56 -5.50
C ILE A 12 -17.20 7.90 -4.97
N VAL A 13 -18.21 8.48 -5.62
CA VAL A 13 -18.78 9.77 -5.21
C VAL A 13 -19.42 9.64 -3.82
N GLY A 14 -20.19 8.58 -3.59
CA GLY A 14 -20.83 8.31 -2.30
C GLY A 14 -19.81 8.10 -1.17
N SER A 15 -18.84 7.20 -1.36
CA SER A 15 -17.84 6.85 -0.36
C SER A 15 -16.87 7.99 -0.03
N SER A 16 -16.61 8.87 -1.00
CA SER A 16 -15.77 10.07 -0.79
C SER A 16 -16.55 11.27 -0.26
N ILE A 17 -17.87 11.17 -0.09
CA ILE A 17 -18.74 12.30 0.30
C ILE A 17 -18.55 13.49 -0.66
N GLY A 18 -18.36 13.19 -1.95
CA GLY A 18 -18.10 14.19 -2.99
C GLY A 18 -16.73 14.89 -2.92
N LEU A 19 -15.80 14.48 -2.05
CA LEU A 19 -14.45 15.05 -1.97
C LEU A 19 -13.62 14.70 -3.21
N TYR A 20 -13.86 13.53 -3.82
CA TYR A 20 -13.16 13.10 -5.02
C TYR A 20 -13.87 13.53 -6.30
N LYS A 21 -13.39 14.61 -6.93
CA LYS A 21 -14.11 15.30 -8.02
C LYS A 21 -14.12 14.58 -9.37
N GLN A 22 -13.19 13.65 -9.62
CA GLN A 22 -13.03 12.99 -10.93
C GLN A 22 -12.99 11.46 -10.82
N PRO A 23 -14.13 10.80 -10.55
CA PRO A 23 -14.21 9.34 -10.41
C PRO A 23 -13.77 8.60 -11.68
N SER A 24 -14.01 9.18 -12.85
CA SER A 24 -13.60 8.64 -14.15
C SER A 24 -12.09 8.51 -14.32
N SER A 25 -11.30 9.32 -13.62
CA SER A 25 -9.83 9.20 -13.65
C SER A 25 -9.37 7.92 -12.95
N PHE A 26 -10.00 7.59 -11.81
CA PHE A 26 -9.70 6.38 -11.06
C PHE A 26 -10.15 5.12 -11.80
N THR A 27 -11.39 5.10 -12.30
CA THR A 27 -11.92 3.94 -13.06
C THR A 27 -11.11 3.69 -14.34
N LYS A 28 -10.60 4.75 -14.98
CA LYS A 28 -9.68 4.62 -16.14
C LYS A 28 -8.36 3.96 -15.74
N VAL A 29 -7.73 4.39 -14.65
CA VAL A 29 -6.46 3.78 -14.20
C VAL A 29 -6.68 2.34 -13.76
N LEU A 30 -7.78 2.04 -13.06
CA LEU A 30 -8.20 0.68 -12.72
C LEU A 30 -8.35 -0.17 -13.99
N SER A 31 -9.07 0.33 -14.99
CA SER A 31 -9.28 -0.38 -16.26
C SER A 31 -7.98 -0.62 -17.04
N ASN A 32 -7.00 0.29 -16.95
CA ASN A 32 -5.71 0.15 -17.61
C ASN A 32 -4.80 -0.87 -16.92
N ALA A 33 -4.82 -0.91 -15.59
CA ALA A 33 -3.95 -1.81 -14.82
C ALA A 33 -4.46 -3.26 -14.82
N TYR A 34 -5.77 -3.44 -14.66
CA TYR A 34 -6.40 -4.77 -14.68
C TYR A 34 -6.72 -5.26 -16.09
N GLY A 35 -6.88 -4.35 -17.05
CA GLY A 35 -7.23 -4.61 -18.44
C GLY A 35 -8.75 -4.70 -18.64
N SER A 36 -9.38 -3.71 -19.29
CA SER A 36 -10.82 -3.73 -19.62
C SER A 36 -11.13 -3.73 -21.12
N ARG A 37 -10.18 -4.13 -21.98
CA ARG A 37 -10.36 -4.05 -23.43
C ARG A 37 -10.45 -5.43 -24.11
N GLU A 38 -11.44 -5.44 -25.01
CA GLU A 38 -12.12 -6.50 -25.76
C GLU A 38 -11.29 -7.61 -26.44
N SER A 39 -12.10 -8.56 -26.91
CA SER A 39 -11.93 -9.86 -27.56
C SER A 39 -11.01 -9.99 -28.78
N THR A 40 -10.42 -8.91 -29.28
CA THR A 40 -9.63 -8.97 -30.52
C THR A 40 -8.14 -8.97 -30.21
N HIS A 41 -7.48 -10.08 -30.57
CA HIS A 41 -6.03 -10.25 -30.45
C HIS A 41 -5.25 -9.54 -31.59
N ALA A 42 -5.52 -8.25 -31.80
CA ALA A 42 -4.83 -7.44 -32.80
C ALA A 42 -3.54 -6.81 -32.24
N ARG A 43 -2.49 -6.70 -33.06
CA ARG A 43 -1.18 -6.13 -32.66
C ARG A 43 -1.29 -4.72 -32.06
N GLU A 44 -2.18 -3.91 -32.58
CA GLU A 44 -2.46 -2.54 -32.10
C GLU A 44 -3.12 -2.50 -30.72
N SER A 45 -3.69 -3.62 -30.28
CA SER A 45 -4.37 -3.75 -28.98
C SER A 45 -3.44 -4.23 -27.87
N HIS A 46 -2.16 -4.48 -28.16
CA HIS A 46 -1.19 -4.88 -27.15
C HIS A 46 -0.49 -3.67 -26.53
N PRO A 47 -0.46 -3.57 -25.19
CA PRO A 47 0.41 -2.61 -24.54
C PRO A 47 1.88 -2.97 -24.82
N ILE A 48 2.69 -1.94 -25.03
CA ILE A 48 4.16 -2.05 -25.02
C ILE A 48 4.58 -2.73 -23.71
N SER A 49 5.69 -3.46 -23.68
CA SER A 49 6.19 -4.16 -22.48
C SER A 49 6.23 -3.30 -21.20
N THR A 50 6.46 -2.00 -21.33
CA THR A 50 6.45 -1.00 -20.23
C THR A 50 5.06 -0.70 -19.66
N ARG A 51 3.98 -1.08 -20.36
CA ARG A 51 2.58 -0.83 -20.02
C ARG A 51 1.77 -2.13 -19.87
N ALA A 52 2.44 -3.24 -19.59
CA ALA A 52 1.77 -4.54 -19.42
C ALA A 52 0.69 -4.47 -18.32
N ASP A 53 -0.51 -4.95 -18.65
CA ASP A 53 -1.65 -5.05 -17.75
C ASP A 53 -1.72 -6.45 -17.10
N LEU A 54 -2.49 -6.61 -16.02
CA LEU A 54 -2.70 -7.93 -15.41
C LEU A 54 -3.39 -8.92 -16.35
N LEU A 55 -4.31 -8.44 -17.19
CA LEU A 55 -5.00 -9.26 -18.17
C LEU A 55 -4.05 -9.97 -19.13
N SER A 56 -2.89 -9.39 -19.45
CA SER A 56 -1.86 -10.04 -20.27
C SER A 56 -1.41 -11.42 -19.76
N LEU A 57 -1.57 -11.70 -18.46
CA LEU A 57 -1.29 -12.99 -17.84
C LEU A 57 -2.42 -14.01 -17.98
N ALA A 58 -3.63 -13.56 -18.35
CA ALA A 58 -4.86 -14.34 -18.41
C ALA A 58 -5.62 -14.17 -19.75
N LYS A 59 -4.94 -13.68 -20.80
CA LYS A 59 -5.52 -13.52 -22.14
C LYS A 59 -5.90 -14.88 -22.72
N LYS A 60 -6.98 -14.95 -23.50
CA LYS A 60 -7.44 -16.22 -24.11
C LYS A 60 -6.46 -16.77 -25.15
N GLU A 61 -5.81 -15.89 -25.92
CA GLU A 61 -4.85 -16.30 -26.95
C GLU A 61 -3.43 -15.81 -26.61
N SER A 62 -2.44 -16.46 -27.23
CA SER A 62 -1.03 -16.14 -27.05
C SER A 62 -0.52 -15.17 -28.13
N CYS A 63 0.22 -14.15 -27.73
CA CYS A 63 0.90 -13.24 -28.65
C CYS A 63 2.13 -13.86 -29.32
N ILE A 64 2.15 -13.89 -30.64
CA ILE A 64 3.32 -14.32 -31.42
C ILE A 64 3.97 -13.07 -32.02
N TYR A 65 4.70 -12.31 -31.20
CA TYR A 65 5.44 -11.13 -31.63
C TYR A 65 6.95 -11.35 -31.54
N SER A 66 7.72 -10.49 -32.21
CA SER A 66 9.17 -10.55 -32.18
C SER A 66 9.71 -10.31 -30.77
N ILE A 67 10.86 -10.91 -30.48
CA ILE A 67 11.56 -10.78 -29.20
C ILE A 67 11.85 -9.31 -28.86
N SER A 68 12.04 -8.46 -29.89
CA SER A 68 12.25 -7.01 -29.76
C SER A 68 11.13 -6.30 -28.98
N ASP A 69 9.89 -6.77 -29.13
CA ASP A 69 8.72 -6.13 -28.54
C ASP A 69 8.60 -6.50 -27.05
N ASN A 70 9.24 -7.60 -26.65
CA ASN A 70 9.24 -8.17 -25.30
C ASN A 70 7.82 -8.33 -24.72
N VAL A 71 6.84 -8.63 -25.58
CA VAL A 71 5.44 -8.87 -25.21
C VAL A 71 5.19 -10.37 -25.23
N HIS A 72 4.83 -10.93 -24.08
CA HIS A 72 4.67 -12.38 -23.89
C HIS A 72 3.26 -12.77 -23.44
N CYS A 73 2.21 -12.02 -23.79
CA CYS A 73 0.85 -12.29 -23.26
C CYS A 73 0.35 -13.69 -23.65
N ALA A 74 -0.29 -14.39 -22.71
CA ALA A 74 -0.83 -15.73 -22.91
C ALA A 74 -1.81 -16.08 -21.79
N PRO A 75 -2.57 -17.18 -21.92
CA PRO A 75 -3.44 -17.70 -20.85
C PRO A 75 -2.63 -18.44 -19.77
N TYR A 76 -1.69 -17.75 -19.11
CA TYR A 76 -0.83 -18.34 -18.09
C TYR A 76 -1.59 -18.69 -16.82
N LEU A 77 -2.37 -17.75 -16.32
CA LEU A 77 -3.03 -17.83 -15.03
C LEU A 77 -4.55 -17.77 -15.21
N SER A 78 -5.25 -18.62 -14.46
CA SER A 78 -6.66 -18.45 -14.14
C SER A 78 -6.82 -18.52 -12.63
N SER A 79 -7.66 -17.64 -12.08
CA SER A 79 -8.02 -17.70 -10.66
C SER A 79 -8.90 -18.92 -10.42
N VAL A 80 -8.65 -19.64 -9.32
CA VAL A 80 -9.53 -20.76 -8.93
C VAL A 80 -10.91 -20.30 -8.42
N CYS A 81 -11.13 -18.99 -8.25
CA CYS A 81 -12.35 -18.43 -7.68
C CYS A 81 -13.04 -17.34 -8.52
N SER A 82 -12.88 -17.32 -9.85
CA SER A 82 -13.39 -16.24 -10.73
C SER A 82 -14.91 -16.10 -10.81
N ASP A 83 -15.64 -17.21 -10.78
CA ASP A 83 -17.01 -17.25 -11.33
C ASP A 83 -18.04 -16.49 -10.50
N PHE A 84 -17.82 -16.37 -9.18
CA PHE A 84 -18.77 -15.71 -8.28
C PHE A 84 -18.77 -14.18 -8.41
N TYR A 85 -17.63 -13.58 -8.75
CA TYR A 85 -17.47 -12.13 -8.70
C TYR A 85 -18.15 -11.40 -9.87
N HIS A 86 -18.33 -12.08 -11.01
CA HIS A 86 -18.95 -11.48 -12.19
C HIS A 86 -20.44 -11.16 -12.00
N TYR A 87 -21.20 -12.06 -11.37
CA TYR A 87 -22.64 -11.88 -11.17
C TYR A 87 -22.98 -10.91 -10.04
N LEU A 88 -22.05 -10.72 -9.10
CA LEU A 88 -22.24 -9.93 -7.88
C LEU A 88 -21.67 -8.50 -7.98
N ALA A 89 -20.97 -8.17 -9.07
CA ALA A 89 -20.25 -6.90 -9.24
C ALA A 89 -21.11 -5.66 -9.08
N ILE A 90 -22.33 -5.66 -9.64
CA ILE A 90 -23.23 -4.50 -9.55
C ILE A 90 -23.78 -4.36 -8.12
N LYS A 91 -24.17 -5.47 -7.50
CA LYS A 91 -24.79 -5.48 -6.16
C LYS A 91 -23.79 -5.10 -5.05
N HIS A 92 -22.52 -5.45 -5.23
CA HIS A 92 -21.46 -5.25 -4.24
C HIS A 92 -20.42 -4.22 -4.68
N ALA A 93 -20.81 -3.24 -5.50
CA ALA A 93 -19.90 -2.22 -6.02
C ALA A 93 -19.11 -1.49 -4.91
N ASP A 94 -19.76 -1.13 -3.80
CA ASP A 94 -19.10 -0.46 -2.66
C ASP A 94 -18.02 -1.33 -1.99
N LEU A 95 -18.31 -2.62 -1.84
CA LEU A 95 -17.37 -3.59 -1.28
C LEU A 95 -16.18 -3.80 -2.24
N TYR A 96 -16.46 -3.94 -3.52
CA TYR A 96 -15.42 -4.15 -4.53
C TYR A 96 -14.58 -2.90 -4.76
N LEU A 97 -15.17 -1.71 -4.61
CA LEU A 97 -14.42 -0.46 -4.58
C LEU A 97 -13.45 -0.45 -3.38
N SER A 98 -13.92 -0.84 -2.20
CA SER A 98 -13.06 -0.93 -1.01
C SER A 98 -11.87 -1.86 -1.25
N TRP A 99 -12.11 -3.02 -1.87
CA TRP A 99 -11.04 -3.94 -2.25
C TRP A 99 -10.11 -3.34 -3.31
N ALA A 100 -10.66 -2.70 -4.33
CA ALA A 100 -9.89 -2.07 -5.41
C ALA A 100 -9.01 -0.91 -4.92
N VAL A 101 -9.35 -0.28 -3.80
CA VAL A 101 -8.59 0.82 -3.20
C VAL A 101 -7.56 0.32 -2.17
N TYR A 102 -7.93 -0.64 -1.30
CA TYR A 102 -7.08 -1.05 -0.18
C TYR A 102 -6.17 -2.26 -0.46
N LEU A 103 -6.54 -3.14 -1.38
CA LEU A 103 -5.77 -4.36 -1.69
C LEU A 103 -4.68 -4.23 -2.78
N PRO A 104 -4.59 -3.20 -3.64
CA PRO A 104 -3.58 -3.16 -4.71
C PRO A 104 -2.13 -3.33 -4.25
N TRP A 105 -1.74 -2.70 -3.13
CA TRP A 105 -0.41 -2.88 -2.55
C TRP A 105 -0.15 -4.31 -2.07
N THR A 106 -1.18 -4.96 -1.54
CA THR A 106 -1.12 -6.36 -1.10
C THR A 106 -1.05 -7.30 -2.31
N LEU A 107 -1.83 -7.05 -3.36
CA LEU A 107 -1.77 -7.77 -4.63
C LEU A 107 -0.36 -7.67 -5.24
N TYR A 108 0.24 -6.48 -5.27
CA TYR A 108 1.62 -6.29 -5.73
C TYR A 108 2.61 -7.18 -4.98
N LYS A 109 2.52 -7.18 -3.64
CA LYS A 109 3.38 -8.01 -2.79
C LYS A 109 3.20 -9.49 -3.11
N TYR A 110 1.97 -9.97 -3.26
CA TYR A 110 1.72 -11.37 -3.60
C TYR A 110 2.19 -11.75 -5.00
N LEU A 111 2.03 -10.88 -6.00
CA LEU A 111 2.55 -11.11 -7.36
C LEU A 111 4.08 -11.14 -7.38
N LYS A 112 4.72 -10.27 -6.59
CA LYS A 112 6.18 -10.31 -6.40
C LYS A 112 6.62 -11.61 -5.71
N SER A 113 5.93 -12.01 -4.64
CA SER A 113 6.20 -13.29 -3.98
C SER A 113 5.98 -14.49 -4.90
N LEU A 114 4.98 -14.44 -5.78
CA LEU A 114 4.76 -15.45 -6.82
C LEU A 114 5.94 -15.50 -7.80
N LEU A 115 6.45 -14.35 -8.25
CA LEU A 115 7.63 -14.29 -9.11
C LEU A 115 8.87 -14.87 -8.39
N ASP A 116 9.10 -14.50 -7.14
CA ASP A 116 10.23 -14.99 -6.35
C ASP A 116 10.13 -16.51 -6.11
N ALA A 117 8.94 -17.01 -5.76
CA ALA A 117 8.68 -18.44 -5.62
C ALA A 117 8.87 -19.18 -6.95
N PHE A 118 8.43 -18.59 -8.06
CA PHE A 118 8.62 -19.13 -9.40
C PHE A 118 10.11 -19.23 -9.76
N CYS A 119 10.91 -18.20 -9.46
CA CYS A 119 12.36 -18.20 -9.67
C CYS A 119 13.08 -19.25 -8.82
N ASN A 120 12.54 -19.56 -7.63
CA ASN A 120 13.09 -20.54 -6.69
C ASN A 120 12.70 -21.99 -6.99
N ILE A 121 11.93 -22.26 -8.06
CA ILE A 121 11.59 -23.63 -8.46
C ILE A 121 12.85 -24.41 -8.83
N SER A 122 13.08 -25.52 -8.11
CA SER A 122 14.11 -26.50 -8.43
C SER A 122 13.57 -27.56 -9.40
N CYS A 123 13.81 -27.39 -10.70
CA CYS A 123 13.40 -28.38 -11.70
C CYS A 123 14.06 -29.76 -11.50
N LYS A 124 15.17 -29.82 -10.77
CA LYS A 124 15.88 -31.07 -10.44
C LYS A 124 15.07 -31.94 -9.49
N ASP A 125 14.48 -31.34 -8.46
CA ASP A 125 13.68 -32.05 -7.45
C ASP A 125 12.36 -32.56 -8.02
N TRP A 126 11.89 -31.94 -9.11
CA TRP A 126 10.74 -32.37 -9.89
C TRP A 126 11.08 -33.34 -11.04
N GLU A 127 12.29 -33.91 -11.03
CA GLU A 127 12.78 -34.92 -11.98
C GLU A 127 12.71 -34.49 -13.46
N CYS A 128 12.94 -33.21 -13.76
CA CYS A 128 12.93 -32.74 -15.14
C CYS A 128 14.24 -33.14 -15.87
N SER A 129 14.18 -34.22 -16.67
CA SER A 129 15.31 -34.77 -17.45
C SER A 129 16.12 -33.73 -18.27
N ARG A 130 15.49 -32.65 -18.75
CA ARG A 130 16.18 -31.59 -19.52
C ARG A 130 16.90 -30.58 -18.64
N CYS A 131 16.44 -30.39 -17.40
CA CYS A 131 17.02 -29.44 -16.46
C CYS A 131 18.01 -30.11 -15.48
N THR A 132 17.96 -31.44 -15.33
CA THR A 132 18.84 -32.20 -14.43
C THR A 132 20.30 -32.20 -14.88
N HIS A 133 20.55 -32.12 -16.19
CA HIS A 133 21.90 -32.20 -16.78
C HIS A 133 22.58 -30.83 -16.96
N GLY A 134 21.88 -29.72 -16.68
CA GLY A 134 22.37 -28.37 -16.93
C GLY A 134 22.48 -27.54 -15.65
N ASP A 135 23.65 -26.96 -15.40
CA ASP A 135 23.91 -26.04 -14.27
C ASP A 135 23.12 -24.72 -14.30
N LYS A 136 22.36 -24.47 -15.37
CA LYS A 136 21.68 -23.20 -15.60
C LYS A 136 20.37 -23.07 -14.81
N CYS A 137 19.67 -24.18 -14.55
CA CYS A 137 18.36 -24.18 -13.89
C CYS A 137 18.50 -24.47 -12.39
N LYS A 138 19.01 -23.49 -11.63
CA LYS A 138 19.13 -23.54 -10.16
C LYS A 138 18.02 -22.72 -9.48
N PRO A 139 17.67 -23.02 -8.21
CA PRO A 139 16.82 -22.13 -7.42
C PRO A 139 17.33 -20.69 -7.46
N GLY A 140 16.43 -19.74 -7.70
CA GLY A 140 16.73 -18.32 -7.89
C GLY A 140 17.01 -17.93 -9.35
N LYS A 141 17.13 -18.91 -10.27
CA LYS A 141 17.36 -18.68 -11.71
C LYS A 141 16.28 -19.26 -12.59
N HIS A 142 15.26 -19.93 -12.06
CA HIS A 142 14.20 -20.53 -12.87
C HIS A 142 13.46 -19.47 -13.71
N GLY A 143 13.35 -19.69 -15.02
CA GLY A 143 12.69 -18.75 -15.95
C GLY A 143 13.48 -17.48 -16.28
N VAL A 144 14.60 -17.20 -15.59
CA VAL A 144 15.46 -16.06 -15.89
C VAL A 144 16.25 -16.33 -17.18
N GLY A 145 15.87 -15.65 -18.27
CA GLY A 145 16.45 -15.90 -19.59
C GLY A 145 16.22 -17.34 -20.04
N TYR A 146 17.23 -17.98 -20.63
CA TYR A 146 17.11 -19.38 -21.10
C TYR A 146 17.66 -20.40 -20.09
N SER A 147 17.54 -20.12 -18.79
CA SER A 147 18.04 -20.98 -17.71
C SER A 147 17.28 -22.31 -17.61
N CYS A 148 15.96 -22.27 -17.78
CA CYS A 148 15.08 -23.42 -17.71
C CYS A 148 14.82 -23.99 -19.12
N THR A 149 15.13 -25.27 -19.31
CA THR A 149 15.04 -25.98 -20.60
C THR A 149 13.84 -26.94 -20.68
N CYS A 150 12.81 -26.71 -19.86
CA CYS A 150 11.58 -27.49 -19.90
C CYS A 150 10.91 -27.42 -21.29
N LYS A 151 10.27 -28.53 -21.70
CA LYS A 151 9.62 -28.64 -23.03
C LYS A 151 8.56 -27.55 -23.26
N ALA A 152 7.84 -27.19 -22.22
CA ALA A 152 6.86 -26.11 -22.17
C ALA A 152 6.64 -25.72 -20.69
N LEU A 153 6.03 -24.56 -20.45
CA LEU A 153 5.62 -24.11 -19.11
C LEU A 153 4.73 -25.16 -18.42
N VAL A 154 3.73 -25.68 -19.14
CA VAL A 154 2.76 -26.66 -18.64
C VAL A 154 3.42 -27.99 -18.25
N HIS A 155 4.53 -28.35 -18.89
CA HIS A 155 5.28 -29.57 -18.56
C HIS A 155 6.20 -29.40 -17.34
N CYS A 156 6.38 -28.19 -16.82
CA CYS A 156 7.17 -27.97 -15.63
C CYS A 156 6.31 -28.28 -14.38
N ARG A 157 6.52 -29.45 -13.77
CA ARG A 157 5.74 -29.91 -12.60
C ARG A 157 5.81 -28.94 -11.42
N GLY A 158 6.99 -28.33 -11.19
CA GLY A 158 7.16 -27.34 -10.13
C GLY A 158 6.29 -26.09 -10.32
N VAL A 159 6.07 -25.65 -11.56
CA VAL A 159 5.25 -24.47 -11.85
C VAL A 159 3.80 -24.69 -11.44
N MET A 160 3.25 -25.88 -11.73
CA MET A 160 1.89 -26.24 -11.34
C MET A 160 1.71 -26.14 -9.81
N SER A 161 2.62 -26.74 -9.05
CA SER A 161 2.59 -26.68 -7.58
C SER A 161 2.65 -25.25 -7.05
N THR A 162 3.53 -24.42 -7.61
CA THR A 162 3.65 -23.02 -7.22
C THR A 162 2.40 -22.22 -7.59
N PHE A 163 1.79 -22.44 -8.75
CA PHE A 163 0.57 -21.71 -9.12
C PHE A 163 -0.57 -22.03 -8.14
N TYR A 164 -0.79 -23.31 -7.81
CA TYR A 164 -1.85 -23.68 -6.86
C TYR A 164 -1.62 -23.13 -5.45
N SER A 165 -0.37 -23.09 -4.96
CA SER A 165 -0.09 -22.53 -3.63
C SER A 165 -0.40 -21.02 -3.54
N TYR A 166 -0.45 -20.32 -4.67
CA TYR A 166 -0.84 -18.91 -4.78
C TYR A 166 -2.28 -18.72 -5.29
N GLY A 167 -3.08 -19.78 -5.41
CA GLY A 167 -4.48 -19.69 -5.84
C GLY A 167 -4.68 -19.50 -7.34
N PHE A 168 -3.73 -19.98 -8.16
CA PHE A 168 -3.84 -19.97 -9.60
C PHE A 168 -3.80 -21.38 -10.20
N ALA A 169 -4.49 -21.56 -11.31
CA ALA A 169 -4.34 -22.70 -12.21
C ALA A 169 -3.85 -22.20 -13.58
N PHE A 170 -3.44 -23.13 -14.45
CA PHE A 170 -3.18 -22.77 -15.85
C PHE A 170 -4.46 -22.29 -16.52
N GLY A 171 -4.43 -21.12 -17.15
CA GLY A 171 -5.61 -20.54 -17.80
C GLY A 171 -6.13 -21.38 -18.95
N ASN A 172 -5.24 -21.73 -19.89
CA ASN A 172 -5.55 -22.68 -20.95
C ASN A 172 -4.30 -23.47 -21.34
N PRO A 173 -4.13 -24.70 -20.83
CA PRO A 173 -2.94 -25.50 -21.08
C PRO A 173 -2.79 -25.92 -22.55
N GLN A 174 -3.90 -26.06 -23.30
CA GLN A 174 -3.86 -26.44 -24.71
C GLN A 174 -3.21 -25.33 -25.54
N THR A 175 -3.64 -24.09 -25.36
CA THR A 175 -3.05 -22.94 -26.05
C THR A 175 -1.60 -22.67 -25.64
N LEU A 176 -1.23 -22.93 -24.37
CA LEU A 176 0.15 -22.79 -23.92
C LEU A 176 1.09 -23.86 -24.49
N LEU A 177 0.54 -25.01 -24.90
CA LEU A 177 1.28 -26.14 -25.47
C LEU A 177 1.29 -26.13 -27.01
N ALA A 178 0.35 -25.42 -27.64
CA ALA A 178 0.15 -25.33 -29.08
C ALA A 178 1.45 -25.01 -29.82
N THR A 179 1.68 -25.63 -30.97
CA THR A 179 2.93 -25.54 -31.73
C THR A 179 3.26 -24.11 -32.13
N ASP A 180 2.25 -23.34 -32.53
CA ASP A 180 2.41 -21.97 -33.05
C ASP A 180 2.60 -20.93 -31.94
N GLY A 181 2.21 -21.25 -30.71
CA GLY A 181 2.18 -20.32 -29.56
C GLY A 181 2.86 -20.84 -28.29
N ARG A 182 3.70 -21.88 -28.41
CA ARG A 182 4.23 -22.61 -27.25
C ARG A 182 4.93 -21.67 -26.27
N ARG A 183 4.50 -21.73 -25.00
CA ARG A 183 5.06 -20.90 -23.93
C ARG A 183 6.04 -21.67 -23.06
N TYR A 184 7.10 -20.98 -22.67
CA TYR A 184 8.15 -21.50 -21.81
C TYR A 184 8.16 -20.75 -20.48
N CYS A 185 8.90 -21.28 -19.49
CA CYS A 185 9.05 -20.65 -18.18
C CYS A 185 9.57 -19.20 -18.26
N HIS A 186 10.43 -18.91 -19.24
CA HIS A 186 10.97 -17.56 -19.43
C HIS A 186 9.96 -16.57 -19.99
N SER A 187 9.02 -17.03 -20.81
CA SER A 187 7.94 -16.20 -21.34
C SER A 187 7.04 -15.71 -20.20
N PHE A 188 6.69 -16.61 -19.28
CA PHE A 188 5.92 -16.26 -18.07
C PHE A 188 6.71 -15.32 -17.15
N TYR A 189 7.98 -15.64 -16.86
CA TYR A 189 8.85 -14.80 -16.03
C TYR A 189 8.93 -13.37 -16.57
N ASN A 190 9.23 -13.22 -17.87
CA ASN A 190 9.32 -11.91 -18.52
C ASN A 190 7.98 -11.17 -18.46
N GLN A 191 6.85 -11.85 -18.72
CA GLN A 191 5.55 -11.21 -18.68
C GLN A 191 5.18 -10.73 -17.27
N LEU A 192 5.35 -11.58 -16.25
CA LEU A 192 5.05 -11.22 -14.87
C LEU A 192 5.97 -10.10 -14.38
N ASN A 193 7.26 -10.14 -14.75
CA ASN A 193 8.20 -9.07 -14.45
C ASN A 193 7.83 -7.75 -15.16
N ASN A 194 7.32 -7.81 -16.39
CA ASN A 194 6.83 -6.63 -17.11
C ASN A 194 5.60 -6.03 -16.40
N VAL A 195 4.66 -6.86 -15.94
CA VAL A 195 3.47 -6.39 -15.20
C VAL A 195 3.86 -5.70 -13.90
N LEU A 196 4.76 -6.30 -13.11
CA LEU A 196 5.24 -5.74 -11.83
C LEU A 196 5.97 -4.41 -12.01
N ASN A 197 6.72 -4.25 -13.11
CA ASN A 197 7.46 -3.02 -13.40
C ASN A 197 6.68 -2.04 -14.29
N SER A 198 5.44 -2.36 -14.64
CA SER A 198 4.64 -1.57 -15.59
C SER A 198 4.29 -0.19 -15.03
N VAL A 199 4.19 0.78 -15.93
CA VAL A 199 3.69 2.12 -15.60
C VAL A 199 2.23 2.05 -15.17
N CYS A 200 1.43 1.19 -15.82
CA CYS A 200 0.00 1.05 -15.50
C CYS A 200 -0.24 0.58 -14.07
N PHE A 201 0.56 -0.36 -13.57
CA PHE A 201 0.43 -0.84 -12.20
C PHE A 201 0.95 0.18 -11.18
N LYS A 202 2.01 0.93 -11.51
CA LYS A 202 2.49 2.05 -10.67
C LYS A 202 1.47 3.19 -10.56
N ASP A 203 0.88 3.59 -11.69
CA ASP A 203 -0.17 4.60 -11.74
C ASP A 203 -1.38 4.19 -10.89
N LEU A 204 -1.74 2.89 -10.90
CA LEU A 204 -2.79 2.35 -10.04
C LEU A 204 -2.49 2.56 -8.55
N LEU A 205 -1.30 2.15 -8.10
CA LEU A 205 -0.91 2.30 -6.69
C LEU A 205 -0.93 3.78 -6.28
N GLN A 206 -0.34 4.65 -7.11
CA GLN A 206 -0.32 6.09 -6.86
C GLN A 206 -1.73 6.68 -6.78
N LYS A 207 -2.64 6.28 -7.67
CA LYS A 207 -4.03 6.76 -7.64
C LYS A 207 -4.83 6.23 -6.46
N CYS A 208 -4.54 5.02 -5.99
CA CYS A 208 -5.15 4.50 -4.75
C CYS A 208 -4.68 5.30 -3.53
N ASP A 209 -3.39 5.61 -3.44
CA ASP A 209 -2.83 6.42 -2.36
C ASP A 209 -3.40 7.85 -2.38
N GLU A 210 -3.49 8.47 -3.57
CA GLU A 210 -4.12 9.79 -3.77
C GLU A 210 -5.59 9.78 -3.34
N PHE A 211 -6.33 8.73 -3.71
CA PHE A 211 -7.73 8.57 -3.33
C PHE A 211 -7.90 8.47 -1.80
N ILE A 212 -7.13 7.59 -1.14
CA ILE A 212 -7.16 7.41 0.31
C ILE A 212 -6.76 8.70 1.02
N PHE A 213 -5.73 9.39 0.53
CA PHE A 213 -5.29 10.66 1.10
C PHE A 213 -6.38 11.73 0.97
N THR A 214 -7.00 11.86 -0.20
CA THR A 214 -8.06 12.87 -0.45
C THR A 214 -9.23 12.71 0.52
N ILE A 215 -9.66 11.48 0.77
CA ILE A 215 -10.76 11.19 1.71
C ILE A 215 -10.34 11.47 3.16
N ARG A 216 -9.08 11.20 3.52
CA ARG A 216 -8.58 11.39 4.90
C ARG A 216 -8.08 12.80 5.20
N GLN A 217 -7.76 13.59 4.18
CA GLN A 217 -7.24 14.94 4.29
C GLN A 217 -8.00 15.83 5.29
N PRO A 218 -9.35 15.95 5.25
CA PRO A 218 -10.07 16.78 6.22
C PRO A 218 -9.86 16.33 7.67
N PHE A 219 -9.83 15.02 7.91
CA PHE A 219 -9.57 14.47 9.25
C PHE A 219 -8.13 14.69 9.70
N ILE A 220 -7.16 14.58 8.80
CA ILE A 220 -5.75 14.85 9.12
C ILE A 220 -5.59 16.31 9.57
N TRP A 221 -6.13 17.27 8.82
CA TRP A 221 -6.04 18.69 9.19
C TRP A 221 -6.82 19.03 10.45
N LEU A 222 -8.00 18.43 10.65
CA LEU A 222 -8.75 18.58 11.90
C LEU A 222 -7.95 18.09 13.10
N ASN A 223 -7.31 16.93 12.99
CA ASN A 223 -6.43 16.42 14.04
C ASN A 223 -5.27 17.38 14.29
N VAL A 224 -4.54 17.79 13.25
CA VAL A 224 -3.41 18.74 13.40
C VAL A 224 -3.85 20.03 14.10
N ALA A 225 -5.03 20.58 13.75
CA ALA A 225 -5.60 21.76 14.39
C ALA A 225 -5.97 21.53 15.87
N LEU A 226 -6.54 20.38 16.21
CA LEU A 226 -6.86 20.01 17.60
C LEU A 226 -5.59 19.86 18.45
N TRP A 227 -4.57 19.20 17.91
CA TRP A 227 -3.28 19.04 18.58
C TRP A 227 -2.55 20.37 18.75
N SER A 228 -2.55 21.24 17.74
CA SER A 228 -1.94 22.56 17.83
C SER A 228 -2.66 23.46 18.84
N LEU A 229 -3.99 23.44 18.87
CA LEU A 229 -4.80 24.17 19.84
C LEU A 229 -4.58 23.65 21.27
N SER A 230 -4.51 22.34 21.45
CA SER A 230 -4.20 21.73 22.75
C SER A 230 -2.82 22.14 23.26
N LEU A 231 -1.81 22.12 22.38
CA LEU A 231 -0.44 22.52 22.73
C LEU A 231 -0.38 24.01 23.06
N PHE A 232 -1.04 24.85 22.25
CA PHE A 232 -1.15 26.29 22.50
C PHE A 232 -1.81 26.58 23.85
N TYR A 233 -2.91 25.90 24.19
CA TYR A 233 -3.57 26.01 25.49
C TYR A 233 -2.62 25.69 26.65
N LEU A 234 -1.85 24.59 26.55
CA LEU A 234 -0.88 24.23 27.58
C LEU A 234 0.21 25.29 27.73
N ILE A 235 0.72 25.86 26.64
CA ILE A 235 1.69 26.97 26.69
C ILE A 235 1.06 28.18 27.37
N CYS A 236 -0.15 28.59 27.00
CA CYS A 236 -0.82 29.74 27.61
C CYS A 236 -1.03 29.55 29.12
N VAL A 237 -1.41 28.35 29.56
CA VAL A 237 -1.58 28.05 30.99
C VAL A 237 -0.22 28.08 31.71
N MET A 238 0.82 27.48 31.13
CA MET A 238 2.16 27.45 31.75
C MET A 238 2.78 28.85 31.84
N VAL A 239 2.74 29.63 30.75
CA VAL A 239 3.23 31.02 30.71
C VAL A 239 2.39 31.90 31.62
N GLY A 240 1.06 31.83 31.55
CA GLY A 240 0.19 32.60 32.43
C GLY A 240 0.42 32.29 33.91
N ARG A 241 0.66 31.02 34.27
CA ARG A 241 1.02 30.65 35.65
C ARG A 241 2.41 31.18 36.03
N LEU A 242 3.39 31.12 35.14
CA LEU A 242 4.74 31.64 35.38
C LEU A 242 4.74 33.16 35.52
N ASP A 243 4.02 33.89 34.67
CA ASP A 243 3.87 35.34 34.72
C ASP A 243 3.13 35.78 35.97
N VAL A 244 2.05 35.08 36.36
CA VAL A 244 1.36 35.34 37.63
C VAL A 244 2.29 35.10 38.82
N LEU A 245 3.10 34.03 38.80
CA LEU A 245 4.11 33.78 39.84
C LEU A 245 5.20 34.87 39.84
N HIS A 246 5.65 35.30 38.67
CA HIS A 246 6.70 36.30 38.50
C HIS A 246 6.23 37.69 38.96
N ILE A 247 5.06 38.14 38.51
CA ILE A 247 4.41 39.39 38.94
C ILE A 247 4.10 39.35 40.44
N ARG A 248 3.58 38.22 40.95
CA ARG A 248 3.34 38.07 42.40
C ARG A 248 4.63 38.06 43.21
N SER A 249 5.75 37.58 42.67
CA SER A 249 7.05 37.66 43.34
C SER A 249 7.56 39.09 43.44
N HIS A 250 7.33 39.91 42.41
CA HIS A 250 7.67 41.35 42.43
C HIS A 250 6.69 42.18 43.28
N LEU A 251 5.41 41.83 43.31
CA LEU A 251 4.38 42.48 44.15
C LEU A 251 4.43 42.01 45.60
N ARG A 252 5.04 40.87 45.90
CA ARG A 252 5.38 40.47 47.28
C ARG A 252 6.52 41.38 47.71
N THR A 253 6.07 42.54 48.18
CA THR A 253 6.82 43.66 48.70
C THR A 253 8.13 43.26 49.38
N PRO A 254 9.16 44.13 49.30
CA PRO A 254 10.40 43.97 50.04
C PRO A 254 10.18 44.28 51.54
N SER A 255 9.17 43.68 52.16
CA SER A 255 8.90 43.78 53.59
C SER A 255 9.93 43.00 54.42
N SER A 256 10.73 42.13 53.78
CA SER A 256 11.82 41.41 54.46
C SER A 256 12.95 42.32 54.97
N HIS A 257 13.20 43.49 54.36
CA HIS A 257 14.23 44.42 54.85
C HIS A 257 13.70 45.51 55.78
N ARG A 258 12.37 45.56 56.01
CA ARG A 258 11.74 46.53 56.92
C ARG A 258 11.57 46.04 58.35
N ILE A 259 12.03 44.83 58.67
CA ILE A 259 12.28 44.44 60.05
C ILE A 259 13.63 45.04 60.44
N THR A 260 13.61 46.29 60.90
CA THR A 260 14.76 46.88 61.57
C THR A 260 15.08 46.00 62.78
N ALA A 261 16.33 45.56 62.94
CA ALA A 261 16.76 44.75 64.09
C ALA A 261 16.43 45.41 65.44
N GLN A 262 16.26 46.74 65.45
CA GLN A 262 15.75 47.51 66.58
C GLN A 262 14.32 47.11 67.01
N SER A 263 13.42 46.78 66.08
CA SER A 263 12.06 46.32 66.42
C SER A 263 12.05 44.95 67.12
N LEU A 264 12.97 44.05 66.74
CA LEU A 264 13.16 42.76 67.42
C LEU A 264 13.83 42.92 68.79
N LEU A 265 14.81 43.83 68.91
CA LEU A 265 15.44 44.13 70.20
C LEU A 265 14.48 44.86 71.16
N ALA A 266 13.62 45.75 70.65
CA ALA A 266 12.59 46.41 71.45
C ALA A 266 11.56 45.40 71.98
N ALA A 267 11.10 44.45 71.15
CA ALA A 267 10.21 43.38 71.60
C ALA A 267 10.87 42.48 72.66
N ALA A 268 12.17 42.16 72.51
CA ALA A 268 12.93 41.41 73.50
C ALA A 268 13.15 42.20 74.82
N GLN A 269 13.34 43.52 74.75
CA GLN A 269 13.43 44.38 75.92
C GLN A 269 12.09 44.55 76.64
N VAL A 270 10.97 44.67 75.91
CA VAL A 270 9.63 44.77 76.51
C VAL A 270 9.26 43.46 77.22
N GLY A 271 9.57 42.30 76.64
CA GLY A 271 9.41 41.00 77.31
C GLY A 271 10.31 40.84 78.54
N ARG A 272 11.48 41.48 78.56
CA ARG A 272 12.40 41.51 79.72
C ARG A 272 11.95 42.47 80.81
N LEU A 273 11.40 43.64 80.47
CA LEU A 273 10.83 44.61 81.43
C LEU A 273 9.59 44.05 82.14
N ALA A 274 8.70 43.35 81.41
CA ALA A 274 7.56 42.67 82.02
C ALA A 274 7.97 41.65 83.09
N LYS A 275 9.15 41.03 82.93
CA LYS A 275 9.70 40.03 83.86
C LYS A 275 10.36 40.61 85.12
N ILE A 276 10.63 41.92 85.16
CA ILE A 276 11.29 42.60 86.31
C ILE A 276 10.25 43.18 87.28
N SER A 277 8.94 43.13 86.95
CA SER A 277 7.84 43.60 87.80
C SER A 277 7.60 42.78 89.08
N TYR A 278 8.39 41.72 89.36
CA TYR A 278 8.25 40.90 90.58
C TYR A 278 9.07 41.39 91.77
N LEU A 279 9.71 42.57 91.68
CA LEU A 279 10.39 43.20 92.81
C LEU A 279 9.90 44.65 92.96
N GLN A 280 8.67 44.79 93.42
CA GLN A 280 8.27 45.93 94.27
C GLN A 280 8.73 45.66 95.70
N PRO A 281 9.17 46.70 96.42
CA PRO A 281 8.26 47.45 97.28
C PRO A 281 7.89 48.83 96.71
#